data_AF-A0A7J7J3U4-F1
#
_entry.id   AF-A0A7J7J3U4-F1
#
_cell.length_a   1.000
_cell.length_b   1.000
_cell.length_c   1.000
_cell.angle_alpha   90.00
_cell.angle_beta   90.00
_cell.angle_gamma   90.00
#
_symmetry.space_group_name_H-M   'P 1'
#
loop_
_entity.id
_entity.type
_entity.pdbx_description
1 polymer ?
#
loop_
_entity_poly.entity_id
_entity_poly.type
_entity_poly.pdbx_seq_one_letter_code
_entity_poly.pdbx_strand_id
1 'polypeptide(L)'
;MLCLQVGTLDVLVGLSDDLGKLDSYCEMIAKKVSHYLGDVLEEDRDKLHDNLLANGLDLQAYLQRFQWDMAKFPIKQSLKAIADQISKQMSQIEADLKTKSTSYNNIKGNLQNLERKATGSLMTRNLGDIVRKEDFVLDSEYLQTLLVVVPKFTVRDFVYNEEELQAGKNEILKLSTDKKKQFVSRVDYVTV
;
A
#
# COMPACT_ATOMS: atom_id res chain seq x y z
N MET A 1 22.82 33.63 -20.90
CA MET A 1 23.19 32.54 -21.83
C MET A 1 23.85 31.45 -21.00
N LEU A 2 23.19 30.29 -20.85
CA LEU A 2 23.75 29.15 -20.12
C LEU A 2 24.74 28.44 -21.06
N CYS A 3 26.03 28.72 -20.91
CA CYS A 3 27.07 27.99 -21.65
C CYS A 3 27.57 26.85 -20.76
N LEU A 4 27.05 25.65 -21.01
CA LEU A 4 27.53 24.41 -20.36
C LEU A 4 28.87 24.00 -20.97
N GLN A 5 29.72 23.32 -20.20
CA GLN A 5 31.00 22.84 -20.69
C GLN A 5 30.80 21.70 -21.69
N VAL A 6 30.94 22.04 -22.97
CA VAL A 6 30.74 21.14 -24.10
C VAL A 6 32.05 20.40 -24.41
N GLY A 7 32.01 19.06 -24.46
CA GLY A 7 33.17 18.21 -24.75
C GLY A 7 33.53 18.15 -26.24
N THR A 8 34.07 17.03 -26.71
CA THR A 8 34.30 16.78 -28.14
C THR A 8 32.99 16.48 -28.88
N LEU A 9 32.97 16.66 -30.20
CA LEU A 9 31.78 16.40 -31.04
C LEU A 9 31.26 14.96 -30.91
N ASP A 10 32.18 13.98 -30.86
CA ASP A 10 31.85 12.56 -30.67
C ASP A 10 31.11 12.31 -29.35
N VAL A 11 31.60 12.93 -28.27
CA VAL A 11 30.94 12.88 -26.95
C VAL A 11 29.57 13.56 -26.98
N LEU A 12 29.39 14.62 -27.76
CA LEU A 12 28.10 15.29 -27.89
C LEU A 12 27.06 14.46 -28.62
N VAL A 13 27.46 13.74 -29.66
CA VAL A 13 26.54 12.85 -30.40
C VAL A 13 26.04 11.74 -29.48
N GLY A 14 26.95 11.06 -28.76
CA GLY A 14 26.56 10.04 -27.78
C GLY A 14 25.70 10.61 -26.64
N LEU A 15 26.04 11.80 -26.13
CA LEU A 15 25.24 12.45 -25.09
C LEU A 15 23.85 12.89 -25.58
N SER A 16 23.68 13.24 -26.85
CA SER A 16 22.38 13.61 -27.41
C SER A 16 21.39 12.45 -27.32
N ASP A 17 21.82 11.25 -27.68
CA ASP A 17 20.99 10.04 -27.60
C ASP A 17 20.67 9.67 -26.15
N ASP A 18 21.67 9.75 -25.26
CA ASP A 18 21.49 9.48 -23.83
C ASP A 18 20.53 10.48 -23.17
N LEU A 19 20.62 11.76 -23.53
CA LEU A 19 19.71 12.80 -23.05
C LEU A 19 18.28 12.58 -23.56
N GLY A 20 18.09 12.14 -24.80
CA GLY A 20 16.76 11.80 -25.32
C GLY A 20 16.08 10.66 -24.54
N LYS A 21 16.86 9.63 -24.17
CA LYS A 21 16.37 8.54 -23.31
C LYS A 21 16.07 9.03 -21.89
N LEU A 22 16.95 9.86 -21.33
CA LEU A 22 16.78 10.43 -20.00
C LEU A 22 15.53 11.31 -19.92
N ASP A 23 15.26 12.12 -20.95
CA ASP A 23 14.08 12.97 -21.03
C ASP A 23 12.78 12.14 -21.01
N SER A 24 12.70 11.12 -21.86
CA SER A 24 11.58 10.18 -21.89
C SER A 24 11.37 9.49 -20.53
N TYR A 25 12.47 9.14 -19.85
CA TYR A 25 12.43 8.55 -18.51
C TYR A 25 11.94 9.53 -17.44
N CYS A 26 12.38 10.79 -17.48
CA CYS A 26 11.93 11.84 -16.57
C CYS A 26 10.43 12.11 -16.73
N GLU A 27 9.95 12.21 -17.97
CA GLU A 27 8.52 12.39 -18.26
C GLU A 27 7.67 11.24 -17.71
N MET A 28 8.12 10.00 -17.91
CA MET A 28 7.44 8.81 -17.39
C MET A 28 7.33 8.85 -15.86
N ILE A 29 8.40 9.20 -15.14
CA ILE A 29 8.38 9.30 -13.68
C ILE A 29 7.47 10.45 -13.23
N ALA A 30 7.53 11.61 -13.87
CA ALA A 30 6.68 12.74 -13.53
C ALA A 30 5.18 12.39 -13.68
N LYS A 31 4.80 11.70 -14.77
CA LYS A 31 3.43 11.19 -14.96
C LYS A 31 3.03 10.20 -13.87
N LYS A 32 3.94 9.29 -13.50
CA LYS A 32 3.70 8.29 -12.45
C LYS A 32 3.49 8.92 -11.08
N VAL A 33 4.27 9.95 -10.74
CA VAL A 33 4.10 10.73 -9.49
C VAL A 33 2.74 11.43 -9.47
N SER A 34 2.38 12.12 -10.56
CA SER A 34 1.09 12.80 -10.70
C SER A 34 -0.10 11.84 -10.57
N HIS A 35 -0.02 10.70 -11.26
CA HIS A 35 -1.05 9.66 -11.18
C HIS A 35 -1.21 9.12 -9.75
N TYR A 36 -0.10 8.80 -9.08
CA TYR A 36 -0.13 8.32 -7.70
C TYR A 36 -0.71 9.33 -6.73
N LEU A 37 -0.38 10.61 -6.89
CA LEU A 37 -0.95 11.66 -6.06
C LEU A 37 -2.47 11.75 -6.25
N GLY A 38 -2.96 11.60 -7.48
CA GLY A 38 -4.39 11.51 -7.78
C GLY A 38 -5.09 10.26 -7.22
N ASP A 39 -4.37 9.15 -7.06
CA ASP A 39 -4.88 7.94 -6.42
C ASP A 39 -4.87 8.01 -4.90
N VAL A 40 -4.01 8.85 -4.30
CA VAL A 40 -4.01 9.10 -2.85
C VAL A 40 -5.11 10.11 -2.47
N LEU A 41 -5.38 11.09 -3.33
CA LEU A 41 -6.41 12.12 -3.13
C LEU A 41 -7.83 11.64 -3.53
N GLU A 42 -8.18 10.36 -3.31
CA GLU A 42 -9.38 9.68 -3.86
C GLU A 42 -10.66 10.54 -3.85
N GLU A 43 -11.00 11.13 -2.71
CA GLU A 43 -12.22 11.95 -2.51
C GLU A 43 -12.01 13.45 -2.81
N ASP A 44 -10.77 13.88 -2.99
CA ASP A 44 -10.31 15.27 -3.04
C ASP A 44 -9.50 15.56 -4.33
N ARG A 45 -9.81 14.85 -5.43
CA ARG A 45 -9.07 15.00 -6.70
C ARG A 45 -9.05 16.42 -7.26
N ASP A 46 -10.03 17.23 -6.92
CA ASP A 46 -10.09 18.64 -7.32
C ASP A 46 -8.91 19.45 -6.75
N LYS A 47 -8.37 19.04 -5.60
CA LYS A 47 -7.19 19.63 -4.95
C LYS A 47 -5.86 19.14 -5.52
N LEU A 48 -5.87 18.27 -6.53
CA LEU A 48 -4.64 17.73 -7.13
C LEU A 48 -3.77 18.86 -7.71
N HIS A 49 -4.40 19.86 -8.34
CA HIS A 49 -3.70 21.01 -8.93
C HIS A 49 -3.00 21.87 -7.87
N ASP A 50 -3.58 21.99 -6.67
CA ASP A 50 -3.01 22.74 -5.56
C ASP A 50 -1.82 22.03 -4.90
N ASN A 51 -1.73 20.71 -5.07
CA ASN A 51 -0.64 19.89 -4.53
C ASN A 51 0.49 19.65 -5.54
N LEU A 52 0.21 19.72 -6.85
CA LEU A 52 1.20 19.60 -7.93
C LEU A 52 1.93 20.92 -8.18
N LEU A 53 2.70 21.36 -7.19
CA LEU A 53 3.51 22.57 -7.26
C LEU A 53 4.99 22.26 -7.46
N ALA A 54 5.66 23.03 -8.33
CA ALA A 54 7.11 23.00 -8.50
C ALA A 54 7.72 24.19 -7.76
N ASN A 55 8.52 23.94 -6.72
CA ASN A 55 9.09 24.97 -5.84
C ASN A 55 8.02 25.93 -5.25
N GLY A 56 6.82 25.41 -4.97
CA GLY A 56 5.70 26.20 -4.44
C GLY A 56 4.99 27.09 -5.48
N LEU A 57 5.35 26.96 -6.76
CA LEU A 57 4.67 27.63 -7.88
C LEU A 57 3.88 26.61 -8.69
N ASP A 58 2.84 27.07 -9.37
CA ASP A 58 2.16 26.26 -10.38
C ASP A 58 3.14 25.94 -11.54
N LEU A 59 2.92 24.80 -12.19
CA LEU A 59 3.79 24.32 -13.25
C LEU A 59 3.90 25.32 -14.42
N GLN A 60 2.83 26.05 -14.73
CA GLN A 60 2.82 27.02 -15.81
C GLN A 60 3.69 28.25 -15.47
N ALA A 61 3.57 28.81 -14.27
CA ALA A 61 4.41 29.90 -13.80
C ALA A 61 5.87 29.47 -13.63
N TYR A 62 6.11 28.22 -13.19
CA TYR A 62 7.45 27.66 -13.08
C TYR A 62 8.16 27.62 -14.44
N LEU A 63 7.47 27.18 -15.50
CA LEU A 63 8.03 27.16 -16.87
C LEU A 63 8.35 28.58 -17.37
N GLN A 64 7.49 29.56 -17.10
CA GLN A 64 7.72 30.95 -17.51
C GLN A 64 8.89 31.62 -16.78
N ARG A 65 9.25 31.14 -15.58
CA ARG A 65 10.30 31.70 -14.73
C ARG A 65 11.44 30.73 -14.47
N PHE A 66 11.59 29.72 -15.32
CA PHE A 66 12.59 28.69 -15.11
C PHE A 66 13.99 29.29 -14.99
N GLN A 67 14.68 28.93 -13.91
CA GLN A 67 16.08 29.27 -13.69
C GLN A 67 16.86 28.01 -13.40
N TRP A 68 18.03 27.89 -14.02
CA TRP A 68 18.92 26.77 -13.77
C TRP A 68 19.43 26.81 -12.33
N ASP A 69 19.24 25.71 -11.60
CA ASP A 69 19.74 25.57 -10.23
C ASP A 69 21.25 25.32 -10.26
N MET A 70 22.00 26.41 -10.16
CA MET A 70 23.47 26.39 -10.17
C MET A 70 24.08 25.74 -8.92
N ALA A 71 23.34 25.67 -7.82
CA ALA A 71 23.80 25.04 -6.59
C ALA A 71 23.69 23.52 -6.70
N LYS A 72 22.58 23.04 -7.28
CA LYS A 72 22.33 21.61 -7.48
C LYS A 72 23.05 21.04 -8.70
N PHE A 73 23.16 21.79 -9.78
CA PHE A 73 23.80 21.38 -11.03
C PHE A 73 24.82 22.42 -11.53
N PRO A 74 26.04 22.45 -10.97
CA PRO A 74 27.03 23.46 -11.32
C PRO A 74 27.49 23.36 -12.78
N ILE A 75 27.41 24.47 -13.53
CA ILE A 75 27.82 24.53 -14.95
C ILE A 75 29.31 24.27 -15.23
N LYS A 76 30.13 24.25 -14.16
CA LYS A 76 31.56 23.89 -14.23
C LYS A 76 31.77 22.38 -14.35
N GLN A 77 30.75 21.56 -14.09
CA GLN A 77 30.81 20.13 -14.29
C GLN A 77 30.60 19.79 -15.77
N SER A 78 31.11 18.64 -16.20
CA SER A 78 30.85 18.15 -17.55
C SER A 78 29.35 17.87 -17.73
N LEU A 79 28.86 18.07 -18.95
CA LEU A 79 27.47 17.78 -19.30
C LEU A 79 27.07 16.33 -18.94
N LYS A 80 28.00 15.38 -19.13
CA LYS A 80 27.80 13.98 -18.76
C LYS A 80 27.59 13.79 -17.26
N ALA A 81 28.42 14.42 -16.42
CA ALA A 81 28.28 14.31 -14.96
C ALA A 81 26.93 14.87 -14.47
N ILE A 82 26.48 15.99 -15.06
CA ILE A 82 25.16 16.57 -14.76
C ILE A 82 24.04 15.61 -15.16
N ALA A 83 24.10 15.05 -16.38
CA ALA A 83 23.10 14.09 -16.87
C ALA A 83 23.03 12.83 -15.99
N ASP A 84 24.18 12.28 -15.59
CA ASP A 84 24.27 11.12 -14.71
C ASP A 84 23.68 11.44 -13.31
N GLN A 85 23.92 12.66 -12.80
CA GLN A 85 23.34 13.11 -11.53
C GLN A 85 21.81 13.22 -11.60
N ILE A 86 21.27 13.76 -12.71
CA ILE A 86 19.81 13.83 -12.93
C ILE A 86 19.23 12.42 -13.02
N SER A 87 19.86 11.54 -13.80
CA SER A 87 19.43 10.14 -13.94
C SER A 87 19.35 9.42 -12.59
N LYS A 88 20.41 9.54 -11.77
CA LYS A 88 20.43 8.97 -10.42
C LYS A 88 19.34 9.53 -9.52
N GLN A 89 19.08 10.83 -9.57
CA GLN A 89 17.99 11.45 -8.80
C GLN A 89 16.62 10.93 -9.23
N MET A 90 16.39 10.77 -10.53
CA MET A 90 15.14 10.22 -11.05
C MET A 90 14.92 8.77 -10.62
N SER A 91 15.96 7.93 -10.69
CA SER A 91 15.87 6.55 -10.20
C SER A 91 15.60 6.47 -8.70
N GLN A 92 16.20 7.36 -7.90
CA GLN A 92 15.93 7.42 -6.45
C GLN A 92 14.48 7.82 -6.17
N ILE A 93 13.97 8.85 -6.85
CA ILE A 93 12.58 9.29 -6.71
C ILE A 93 11.62 8.16 -7.08
N GLU A 94 11.90 7.40 -8.15
CA GLU A 94 11.08 6.27 -8.54
C GLU A 94 11.08 5.15 -7.46
N ALA A 95 12.24 4.82 -6.92
CA ALA A 95 12.37 3.80 -5.87
C ALA A 95 11.62 4.20 -4.59
N ASP A 96 11.73 5.46 -4.19
CA ASP A 96 11.02 6.00 -3.03
C ASP A 96 9.50 6.01 -3.25
N LEU A 97 9.05 6.43 -4.45
CA LEU A 97 7.64 6.41 -4.82
C LEU A 97 7.09 4.98 -4.77
N LYS A 98 7.80 4.00 -5.35
CA LYS A 98 7.39 2.59 -5.35
C LYS A 98 7.25 2.05 -3.93
N THR A 99 8.22 2.35 -3.06
CA THR A 99 8.23 1.90 -1.67
C THR A 99 7.05 2.48 -0.89
N LYS A 100 6.83 3.80 -0.98
CA LYS A 100 5.70 4.48 -0.32
C LYS A 100 4.37 3.99 -0.84
N SER A 101 4.25 3.84 -2.16
CA SER A 101 3.06 3.30 -2.83
C SER A 101 2.67 1.92 -2.31
N THR A 102 3.62 0.97 -2.27
CA THR A 102 3.34 -0.38 -1.78
C THR A 102 2.92 -0.36 -0.31
N SER A 103 3.57 0.46 0.52
CA SER A 103 3.19 0.62 1.92
C SER A 103 1.76 1.17 2.08
N TYR A 104 1.42 2.23 1.33
CA TYR A 104 0.08 2.82 1.33
C TYR A 104 -0.98 1.79 0.92
N ASN A 105 -0.78 1.09 -0.20
CA ASN A 105 -1.73 0.09 -0.69
C ASN A 105 -1.92 -1.09 0.27
N ASN A 106 -0.86 -1.52 0.95
CA ASN A 106 -0.94 -2.55 1.99
C ASN A 106 -1.79 -2.08 3.18
N ILE A 107 -1.57 -0.86 3.66
CA ILE A 107 -2.35 -0.29 4.77
C ILE A 107 -3.80 -0.10 4.37
N LYS A 108 -4.06 0.45 3.17
CA LYS A 108 -5.42 0.61 2.63
C LYS A 108 -6.15 -0.73 2.56
N GLY A 109 -5.50 -1.78 2.03
CA GLY A 109 -6.07 -3.12 1.98
C GLY A 109 -6.33 -3.72 3.37
N ASN A 110 -5.42 -3.49 4.33
CA ASN A 110 -5.63 -3.90 5.71
C ASN A 110 -6.81 -3.17 6.37
N LEU A 111 -6.94 -1.86 6.15
CA LEU A 111 -8.06 -1.07 6.65
C LEU A 111 -9.39 -1.58 6.10
N GLN A 112 -9.50 -1.79 4.78
CA GLN A 112 -10.71 -2.35 4.16
C GLN A 112 -11.07 -3.73 4.73
N ASN A 113 -10.07 -4.58 5.01
CA ASN A 113 -10.28 -5.86 5.65
C ASN A 113 -10.77 -5.72 7.10
N LEU A 114 -10.24 -4.75 7.85
CA LEU A 114 -10.69 -4.46 9.22
C LEU A 114 -12.12 -3.90 9.24
N GLU A 115 -12.47 -2.98 8.34
CA GLU A 115 -13.82 -2.43 8.22
C GLU A 115 -14.85 -3.51 7.92
N ARG A 116 -14.53 -4.45 7.01
CA ARG A 116 -15.38 -5.61 6.72
C ARG A 116 -15.55 -6.52 7.94
N LYS A 117 -14.49 -6.72 8.73
CA LYS A 117 -14.55 -7.47 9.99
C LYS A 117 -15.29 -6.69 11.08
N ALA A 118 -15.30 -5.36 11.06
CA ALA A 118 -15.99 -4.55 12.06
C ALA A 118 -17.50 -4.45 11.80
N THR A 119 -17.95 -4.56 10.55
CA THR A 119 -19.37 -4.35 10.17
C THR A 119 -20.12 -5.63 9.80
N GLY A 120 -19.42 -6.78 9.80
CA GLY A 120 -19.98 -8.08 9.44
C GLY A 120 -20.94 -8.69 10.49
N SER A 121 -21.41 -9.90 10.20
CA SER A 121 -22.20 -10.72 11.13
C SER A 121 -21.48 -10.91 12.46
N LEU A 122 -22.22 -11.00 13.57
CA LEU A 122 -21.69 -11.27 14.92
C LEU A 122 -20.82 -12.54 14.99
N MET A 123 -21.03 -13.49 14.06
CA MET A 123 -20.21 -14.71 13.96
C MET A 123 -18.77 -14.45 13.54
N THR A 124 -18.51 -13.38 12.80
CA THR A 124 -17.19 -13.07 12.21
C THR A 124 -16.65 -11.70 12.61
N ARG A 125 -17.48 -10.90 13.29
CA ARG A 125 -17.15 -9.56 13.75
C ARG A 125 -16.34 -9.59 15.04
N ASN A 126 -15.41 -8.64 15.17
CA ASN A 126 -14.74 -8.40 16.45
C ASN A 126 -15.77 -7.91 17.47
N LEU A 127 -15.91 -8.60 18.61
CA LEU A 127 -16.90 -8.28 19.64
C LEU A 127 -16.40 -7.27 20.69
N GLY A 128 -15.15 -6.82 20.63
CA GLY A 128 -14.53 -5.97 21.66
C GLY A 128 -15.15 -4.59 21.81
N ASP A 129 -15.93 -4.13 20.82
CA ASP A 129 -16.75 -2.92 20.89
C ASP A 129 -18.19 -3.19 21.37
N ILE A 130 -18.58 -4.47 21.48
CA ILE A 130 -19.92 -4.91 21.91
C ILE A 130 -19.90 -5.38 23.36
N VAL A 131 -18.90 -6.17 23.75
CA VAL A 131 -18.80 -6.78 25.07
C VAL A 131 -17.84 -6.00 25.95
N ARG A 132 -18.18 -5.84 27.23
CA ARG A 132 -17.38 -5.14 28.23
C ARG A 132 -16.91 -6.13 29.28
N LYS A 133 -15.93 -5.74 30.11
CA LYS A 133 -15.42 -6.60 31.19
C LYS A 133 -16.52 -7.01 32.17
N GLU A 134 -17.51 -6.13 32.37
CA GLU A 134 -18.64 -6.35 33.26
C GLU A 134 -19.57 -7.49 32.79
N ASP A 135 -19.55 -7.85 31.50
CA ASP A 135 -20.34 -8.94 30.95
C ASP A 135 -19.74 -10.32 31.27
N PHE A 136 -18.50 -10.36 31.80
CA PHE A 136 -17.76 -11.58 32.07
C PHE A 136 -17.59 -11.82 33.57
N VAL A 137 -17.73 -13.08 33.97
CA VAL A 137 -17.22 -13.53 35.27
C VAL A 137 -15.71 -13.72 35.12
N LEU A 138 -14.95 -12.80 35.72
CA LEU A 138 -13.49 -12.83 35.75
C LEU A 138 -13.00 -13.51 37.04
N ASP A 139 -11.80 -14.10 37.00
CA ASP A 139 -11.10 -14.66 38.17
C ASP A 139 -11.87 -15.73 38.97
N SER A 140 -12.70 -16.53 38.29
CA SER A 140 -13.37 -17.70 38.89
C SER A 140 -12.75 -19.00 38.40
N GLU A 141 -12.46 -19.92 39.34
CA GLU A 141 -11.97 -21.27 39.01
C GLU A 141 -13.08 -22.20 38.50
N TYR A 142 -14.34 -21.88 38.81
CA TYR A 142 -15.47 -22.77 38.56
C TYR A 142 -16.47 -22.24 37.54
N LEU A 143 -16.40 -20.93 37.23
CA LEU A 143 -17.34 -20.27 36.33
C LEU A 143 -16.60 -19.65 35.15
N GLN A 144 -17.20 -19.79 33.97
CA GLN A 144 -16.77 -19.14 32.74
C GLN A 144 -17.98 -18.53 32.03
N THR A 145 -17.79 -17.38 31.38
CA THR A 145 -18.82 -16.78 30.52
C THR A 145 -18.63 -17.28 29.10
N LEU A 146 -19.70 -17.81 28.49
CA LEU A 146 -19.74 -18.20 27.09
C LEU A 146 -20.62 -17.23 26.29
N LEU A 147 -20.10 -16.73 25.18
CA LEU A 147 -20.86 -15.92 24.24
C LEU A 147 -21.47 -16.83 23.17
N VAL A 148 -22.78 -16.72 22.97
CA VAL A 148 -23.52 -17.50 21.97
C VAL A 148 -24.21 -16.57 21.00
N VAL A 149 -24.04 -16.82 19.70
CA VAL A 149 -24.71 -16.08 18.63
C VAL A 149 -25.87 -16.93 18.11
N VAL A 150 -27.10 -16.45 18.29
CA VAL A 150 -28.31 -17.17 17.87
C VAL A 150 -28.98 -16.41 16.71
N PRO A 151 -29.34 -17.09 15.60
CA PRO A 151 -30.11 -16.47 14.53
C PRO A 151 -31.46 -15.92 15.04
N LYS A 152 -31.82 -14.69 14.64
CA LYS A 152 -33.00 -13.98 15.16
C LYS A 152 -34.30 -14.79 15.09
N PHE A 153 -34.46 -15.62 14.06
CA PHE A 153 -35.69 -16.40 13.83
C PHE A 153 -35.82 -17.62 14.73
N THR A 154 -34.72 -18.12 15.31
CA THR A 154 -34.70 -19.33 16.15
C THR A 154 -34.45 -19.04 17.63
N VAL A 155 -34.42 -17.76 18.02
CA VAL A 155 -34.14 -17.34 19.41
C VAL A 155 -35.10 -17.98 20.41
N ARG A 156 -36.38 -18.14 20.04
CA ARG A 156 -37.40 -18.71 20.95
C ARG A 156 -37.23 -20.21 21.19
N ASP A 157 -36.62 -20.91 20.23
CA ASP A 157 -36.44 -22.36 20.26
C ASP A 157 -35.03 -22.73 20.73
N PHE A 158 -34.18 -21.73 21.00
CA PHE A 158 -32.80 -21.96 21.42
C PHE A 158 -32.77 -22.50 22.86
N VAL A 159 -32.24 -23.71 23.01
CA VAL A 159 -31.97 -24.36 24.28
C VAL A 159 -30.49 -24.67 24.36
N TYR A 160 -29.85 -24.33 25.48
CA TYR A 160 -28.46 -24.69 25.71
C TYR A 160 -28.31 -26.19 25.92
N ASN A 161 -27.47 -26.84 25.11
CA ASN A 161 -27.11 -28.24 25.25
C ASN A 161 -25.58 -28.40 25.17
N GLU A 162 -24.97 -28.75 26.31
CA GLU A 162 -23.51 -28.93 26.41
C GLU A 162 -23.02 -30.08 25.52
N GLU A 163 -23.74 -31.20 25.48
CA GLU A 163 -23.31 -32.40 24.74
C GLU A 163 -23.26 -32.15 23.23
N GLU A 164 -24.29 -31.50 22.70
CA GLU A 164 -24.33 -31.11 21.28
C GLU A 164 -23.24 -30.08 20.93
N LEU A 165 -22.96 -29.14 21.84
CA LEU A 165 -21.90 -28.15 21.64
C LEU A 165 -20.51 -28.83 21.60
N GLN A 166 -20.27 -29.79 22.50
CA GLN A 166 -19.02 -30.55 22.53
C GLN A 166 -18.89 -31.45 21.30
N ALA A 167 -19.99 -32.08 20.86
CA ALA A 167 -20.02 -32.87 19.63
C ALA A 167 -19.68 -32.01 18.39
N GLY A 168 -20.29 -30.83 18.27
CA GLY A 168 -20.01 -29.89 17.17
C GLY A 168 -18.57 -29.38 17.17
N LYS A 169 -17.99 -29.06 18.34
CA LYS A 169 -16.56 -28.68 18.45
C LYS A 169 -15.64 -29.79 17.97
N ASN A 170 -15.91 -31.03 18.37
CA ASN A 170 -15.12 -32.21 17.98
C ASN A 170 -15.18 -32.45 16.47
N GLU A 171 -16.36 -32.28 15.86
CA GLU A 171 -16.54 -32.41 14.42
C GLU A 171 -15.75 -31.34 13.65
N ILE A 172 -15.81 -30.08 14.06
CA ILE A 172 -15.03 -28.99 13.46
C ILE A 172 -13.52 -29.26 13.58
N LEU A 173 -13.06 -29.74 14.73
CA LEU A 173 -11.65 -30.13 14.94
C LEU A 173 -11.23 -31.25 14.00
N LYS A 174 -12.06 -32.28 13.84
CA LYS A 174 -11.81 -33.40 12.93
C LYS A 174 -11.73 -32.93 11.47
N LEU A 175 -12.71 -32.14 11.01
CA LEU A 175 -12.74 -31.56 9.68
C LEU A 175 -11.52 -30.65 9.40
N SER A 176 -11.11 -29.85 10.40
CA SER A 176 -9.92 -29.00 10.26
C SER A 176 -8.61 -29.80 10.14
N THR A 177 -8.54 -30.94 10.84
CA THR A 177 -7.40 -31.86 10.81
C THR A 177 -7.34 -32.60 9.47
N ASP A 178 -8.48 -33.08 8.98
CA ASP A 178 -8.58 -33.75 7.68
C ASP A 178 -8.25 -32.80 6.53
N LYS A 179 -8.70 -31.54 6.60
CA LYS A 179 -8.33 -30.50 5.66
C LYS A 179 -6.81 -30.24 5.65
N LYS A 180 -6.17 -30.17 6.83
CA LYS A 180 -4.69 -30.04 6.92
C LYS A 180 -3.97 -31.23 6.30
N LYS A 181 -4.42 -32.46 6.58
CA LYS A 181 -3.84 -33.68 5.98
C LYS A 181 -3.96 -33.70 4.46
N GLN A 182 -5.13 -33.32 3.92
CA GLN A 182 -5.31 -33.19 2.47
C GLN A 182 -4.45 -32.09 1.85
N PHE A 183 -4.21 -30.99 2.57
CA PHE A 183 -3.34 -29.93 2.09
C PHE A 183 -1.87 -30.37 2.07
N VAL A 184 -1.41 -31.01 3.14
CA VAL A 184 -0.05 -31.55 3.24
C VAL A 184 0.17 -32.61 2.16
N SER A 185 -0.75 -33.56 1.99
CA SER A 185 -0.63 -34.57 0.94
C SER A 185 -0.60 -33.95 -0.46
N ARG A 186 -1.44 -32.92 -0.72
CA ARG A 186 -1.46 -32.23 -2.02
C ARG A 186 -0.15 -31.49 -2.31
N VAL A 187 0.50 -30.91 -1.30
CA VAL A 187 1.82 -30.26 -1.47
C VAL A 187 2.89 -31.31 -1.78
N ASP A 188 2.86 -32.46 -1.13
CA ASP A 188 3.80 -33.56 -1.39
C ASP A 188 3.68 -34.10 -2.84
N TYR A 189 2.46 -34.11 -3.42
CA TYR A 189 2.24 -34.50 -4.82
C TYR A 189 2.68 -33.46 -5.87
N VAL A 190 2.88 -32.20 -5.49
CA VAL A 190 3.23 -31.10 -6.41
C VAL A 190 4.75 -30.82 -6.41
N THR A 191 5.50 -31.41 -5.49
CA THR A 191 6.95 -31.16 -5.30
C THR A 191 7.84 -32.25 -5.90
N VAL A 192 7.38 -32.96 -6.95
CA VAL A 192 8.18 -33.95 -7.72
C VAL A 192 8.39 -33.47 -9.14
#